data_AF-A0A1G7YF46-F1
#
_entry.id   AF-A0A1G7YF46-F1
#
_cell.length_a   1.000
_cell.length_b   1.000
_cell.length_c   1.000
_cell.angle_alpha   90.00
_cell.angle_beta   90.00
_cell.angle_gamma   90.00
#
_symmetry.space_group_name_H-M   'P 1'
#
loop_
_entity.id
_entity.type
_entity.pdbx_description
1 polymer ?
#
loop_
_entity_poly.entity_id
_entity_poly.type
_entity_poly.pdbx_seq_one_letter_code
_entity_poly.pdbx_strand_id
1 'polypeptide(L)'
;MKQHFSASRLLSATLLFVLTLAMSCTKDHVIPEPVSNCNRTNGQPRAFPCEFEIQKLDFMSGSSNVTAFETLTPTDSLFERKGPYYTWHKTGTETFNVTYKVRLTFKRIAEAPKGTDNQYNLYLLRGGTDSEDFINWDFDINTDNMAVGQTRSQFFYIEYDLAIWSPSPLWMQLFAIVNRGTNEKLKIAPYNYASFRDRAESWIRFKATN
;
A
#
# COMPACT_ATOMS: atom_id res chain seq x y z
N MET A 1 49.27 25.90 -44.98
CA MET A 1 48.98 25.86 -43.53
C MET A 1 47.75 24.97 -43.32
N LYS A 2 47.91 23.79 -42.72
CA LYS A 2 46.78 22.89 -42.40
C LYS A 2 46.15 23.36 -41.09
N GLN A 3 44.89 23.78 -41.14
CA GLN A 3 44.12 24.20 -39.96
C GLN A 3 43.87 22.98 -39.06
N HIS A 4 44.61 22.87 -37.95
CA HIS A 4 44.33 21.94 -36.86
C HIS A 4 43.17 22.43 -35.98
N PHE A 5 42.08 22.85 -36.60
CA PHE A 5 40.85 23.27 -35.95
C PHE A 5 39.77 22.24 -36.27
N SER A 6 39.60 21.22 -35.42
CA SER A 6 38.32 20.48 -35.43
C SER A 6 38.15 19.58 -34.21
N ALA A 7 39.14 18.73 -33.88
CA ALA A 7 38.91 17.64 -32.92
C ALA A 7 38.86 18.10 -31.46
N SER A 8 39.75 18.97 -31.02
CA SER A 8 39.82 19.42 -29.61
C SER A 8 38.59 20.25 -29.20
N ARG A 9 38.10 21.09 -30.09
CA ARG A 9 36.90 21.91 -29.86
C ARG A 9 35.62 21.07 -29.82
N LEU A 10 35.53 20.05 -30.69
CA LEU A 10 34.41 19.11 -30.67
C LEU A 10 34.40 18.30 -29.37
N LEU A 11 35.57 17.82 -28.93
CA LEU A 11 35.69 17.02 -27.71
C LEU A 11 35.28 17.82 -26.48
N SER A 12 35.74 19.07 -26.36
CA SER A 12 35.37 19.97 -25.27
C SER A 12 33.88 20.31 -25.28
N ALA A 13 33.28 20.56 -26.45
CA ALA A 13 31.84 20.81 -26.54
C ALA A 13 31.01 19.59 -26.12
N THR A 14 31.44 18.38 -26.51
CA THR A 14 30.75 17.14 -26.14
C THR A 14 30.85 16.86 -24.64
N LEU A 15 32.03 17.07 -24.04
CA LEU A 15 32.22 16.93 -22.59
C LEU A 15 31.40 17.93 -21.78
N LEU A 16 31.34 19.19 -22.23
CA LEU A 16 30.49 20.21 -21.62
C LEU A 16 29.01 19.82 -21.69
N PHE A 17 28.56 19.30 -22.84
CA PHE A 17 27.17 18.86 -23.02
C PHE A 17 26.81 17.69 -22.09
N VAL A 18 27.70 16.71 -21.94
CA VAL A 18 27.53 15.56 -21.04
C VAL A 18 27.53 16.01 -19.57
N LEU A 19 28.42 16.94 -19.18
CA LEU A 19 28.41 17.51 -17.83
C LEU A 19 27.12 18.30 -17.55
N THR A 20 26.60 19.06 -18.52
CA THR A 20 25.34 19.80 -18.35
C THR A 20 24.13 18.88 -18.25
N LEU A 21 24.11 17.76 -19.00
CA LEU A 21 23.06 16.74 -18.85
C LEU A 21 23.15 16.07 -17.47
N ALA A 22 24.36 15.71 -17.02
CA ALA A 22 24.56 15.10 -15.71
C ALA A 22 24.16 16.05 -14.57
N MET A 23 24.49 17.35 -14.67
CA MET A 23 24.07 18.35 -13.68
C MET A 23 22.58 18.73 -13.76
N SER A 24 21.94 18.55 -14.92
CA SER A 24 20.49 18.72 -15.07
C SER A 24 19.69 17.62 -14.38
N CYS A 25 20.29 16.44 -14.15
CA CYS A 25 19.66 15.36 -13.39
C CYS A 25 19.85 15.47 -11.87
N THR A 26 20.69 16.39 -11.39
CA THR A 26 21.05 16.51 -9.97
C THR A 26 20.40 17.69 -9.24
N LYS A 27 19.63 18.53 -9.93
CA LYS A 27 18.96 19.68 -9.29
C LYS A 27 17.49 19.37 -9.00
N ASP A 28 17.14 19.47 -7.72
CA ASP A 28 15.80 19.67 -7.16
C ASP A 28 14.83 18.49 -7.10
N HIS A 29 15.34 17.28 -6.93
CA HIS A 29 14.58 16.31 -6.13
C HIS A 29 15.04 16.46 -4.68
N VAL A 30 14.34 17.32 -3.92
CA VAL A 30 14.28 17.12 -2.47
C VAL A 30 13.66 15.74 -2.30
N ILE A 31 14.50 14.72 -2.23
CA ILE A 31 14.09 13.37 -1.83
C ILE A 31 13.72 13.57 -0.35
N PRO A 32 12.44 13.51 0.02
CA PRO A 32 12.06 13.56 1.43
C PRO A 32 12.87 12.48 2.14
N GLU A 33 13.37 12.76 3.34
CA GLU A 33 14.04 11.72 4.13
C GLU A 33 13.15 10.47 4.11
N PRO A 34 13.69 9.30 3.75
CA PRO A 34 12.90 8.10 3.60
C PRO A 34 12.19 7.86 4.93
N VAL A 35 10.85 7.96 4.90
CA VAL A 35 10.06 7.54 6.05
C VAL A 35 10.38 6.06 6.22
N SER A 36 10.85 5.68 7.40
CA SER A 36 11.50 4.39 7.68
C SER A 36 10.63 3.16 7.39
N ASN A 37 9.35 3.36 7.08
CA ASN A 37 8.34 2.37 6.76
C ASN A 37 8.08 2.17 5.26
N CYS A 38 8.80 2.86 4.36
CA CYS A 38 8.61 2.78 2.90
C CYS A 38 9.67 1.95 2.17
N ASN A 39 10.14 0.87 2.80
CA ASN A 39 11.05 -0.07 2.16
C ASN A 39 10.26 -1.21 1.51
N ARG A 40 10.79 -1.68 0.40
CA ARG A 40 10.36 -2.92 -0.24
C ARG A 40 10.62 -4.11 0.67
N THR A 41 9.95 -5.22 0.38
CA THR A 41 10.14 -6.52 1.03
C THR A 41 11.58 -7.03 0.98
N ASN A 42 12.37 -6.60 -0.01
CA ASN A 42 13.80 -6.92 -0.12
C ASN A 42 14.73 -5.94 0.62
N GLY A 43 14.17 -4.99 1.39
CA GLY A 43 14.90 -3.98 2.16
C GLY A 43 15.38 -2.76 1.37
N GLN A 44 15.21 -2.72 0.04
CA GLN A 44 15.55 -1.54 -0.76
C GLN A 44 14.48 -0.46 -0.62
N PRO A 45 14.84 0.83 -0.75
CA PRO A 45 13.85 1.91 -0.76
C PRO A 45 12.89 1.75 -1.95
N ARG A 46 11.62 2.10 -1.73
CA ARG A 46 10.63 2.24 -2.81
C ARG A 46 11.02 3.41 -3.71
N ALA A 47 10.74 3.30 -5.01
CA ALA A 47 11.08 4.34 -5.99
C ALA A 47 10.29 5.64 -5.80
N PHE A 48 9.09 5.54 -5.22
CA PHE A 48 8.27 6.68 -4.83
C PHE A 48 8.09 6.66 -3.30
N PRO A 49 8.26 7.81 -2.62
CA PRO A 49 8.08 7.88 -1.17
C PRO A 49 6.63 7.58 -0.80
N CYS A 50 6.44 6.94 0.34
CA CYS A 50 5.11 6.60 0.83
C CYS A 50 4.45 7.83 1.45
N GLU A 51 3.17 8.00 1.17
CA GLU A 51 2.40 9.15 1.63
C GLU A 51 1.59 8.87 2.89
N PHE A 52 1.31 7.58 3.14
CA PHE A 52 0.47 7.11 4.23
C PHE A 52 1.15 6.01 5.03
N GLU A 53 0.71 5.88 6.27
CA GLU A 53 1.07 4.82 7.20
C GLU A 53 -0.20 4.28 7.85
N ILE A 54 -0.48 2.99 7.69
CA ILE A 54 -1.48 2.31 8.51
C ILE A 54 -0.91 2.22 9.92
N GLN A 55 -1.67 2.67 10.92
CA GLN A 55 -1.25 2.61 12.33
C GLN A 55 -1.81 1.38 13.03
N LYS A 56 -3.05 1.02 12.72
CA LYS A 56 -3.74 -0.14 13.29
C LYS A 56 -5.02 -0.50 12.54
N LEU A 57 -5.48 -1.72 12.78
CA LEU A 57 -6.77 -2.23 12.35
C LEU A 57 -7.51 -2.78 13.58
N ASP A 58 -8.57 -2.09 14.00
CA ASP A 58 -9.40 -2.53 15.12
C ASP A 58 -10.55 -3.41 14.61
N PHE A 59 -10.70 -4.63 15.13
CA PHE A 59 -11.87 -5.47 14.93
C PHE A 59 -12.93 -5.11 15.96
N MET A 60 -14.07 -4.62 15.48
CA MET A 60 -15.12 -4.07 16.33
C MET A 60 -15.97 -5.17 16.96
N SER A 61 -16.44 -4.94 18.18
CA SER A 61 -17.31 -5.86 18.87
C SER A 61 -18.73 -5.82 18.27
N GLY A 62 -19.01 -6.69 17.31
CA GLY A 62 -20.28 -6.72 16.58
C GLY A 62 -20.53 -5.44 15.78
N SER A 63 -21.62 -4.73 16.09
CA SER A 63 -21.97 -3.46 15.44
C SER A 63 -21.34 -2.22 16.08
N SER A 64 -20.59 -2.39 17.17
CA SER A 64 -20.01 -1.28 17.94
C SER A 64 -19.15 -0.35 17.09
N ASN A 65 -19.25 0.95 17.36
CA ASN A 65 -18.36 1.99 16.81
C ASN A 65 -17.23 2.38 17.78
N VAL A 66 -17.28 1.87 19.01
CA VAL A 66 -16.41 2.33 20.10
C VAL A 66 -15.50 1.21 20.59
N THR A 67 -16.07 0.04 20.81
CA THR A 67 -15.39 -1.09 21.44
C THR A 67 -14.82 -2.01 20.38
N ALA A 68 -13.50 -2.15 20.37
CA ALA A 68 -12.79 -3.20 19.65
C ALA A 68 -12.61 -4.42 20.56
N PHE A 69 -12.73 -5.63 20.02
CA PHE A 69 -12.37 -6.85 20.74
C PHE A 69 -10.94 -7.30 20.44
N GLU A 70 -10.38 -6.84 19.32
CA GLU A 70 -9.01 -7.13 18.91
C GLU A 70 -8.46 -5.95 18.10
N THR A 71 -7.17 -5.67 18.24
CA THR A 71 -6.47 -4.60 17.51
C THR A 71 -5.19 -5.18 16.92
N LEU A 72 -5.02 -5.03 15.61
CA LEU A 72 -3.82 -5.43 14.90
C LEU A 72 -2.97 -4.21 14.57
N THR A 73 -1.65 -4.37 14.60
CA THR A 73 -0.67 -3.35 14.20
C THR A 73 0.09 -3.80 12.95
N PRO A 74 0.80 -2.92 12.23
CA PRO A 74 1.46 -3.19 10.93
C PRO A 74 2.57 -4.25 10.91
N THR A 75 2.71 -5.06 11.94
CA THR A 75 3.53 -6.27 11.90
C THR A 75 2.73 -7.43 11.33
N ASP A 76 3.42 -8.49 10.91
CA ASP A 76 2.77 -9.76 10.57
C ASP A 76 1.96 -10.27 11.77
N SER A 77 0.65 -10.02 11.75
CA SER A 77 -0.23 -10.23 12.88
C SER A 77 -1.09 -11.47 12.66
N LEU A 78 -1.36 -12.21 13.73
CA LEU A 78 -2.36 -13.27 13.68
C LEU A 78 -3.67 -12.69 14.16
N PHE A 79 -4.74 -12.94 13.41
CA PHE A 79 -6.09 -12.66 13.81
C PHE A 79 -6.74 -14.00 14.12
N GLU A 80 -7.15 -14.21 15.36
CA GLU A 80 -8.00 -15.35 15.67
C GLU A 80 -9.42 -14.97 15.30
N ARG A 81 -10.12 -15.79 14.52
CA ARG A 81 -11.52 -15.55 14.14
C ARG A 81 -12.43 -15.91 15.33
N LYS A 82 -12.19 -15.19 16.42
CA LYS A 82 -12.93 -15.19 17.66
C LYS A 82 -13.71 -13.88 17.77
N GLY A 83 -14.53 -13.79 18.79
CA GLY A 83 -15.26 -12.58 19.11
C GLY A 83 -16.53 -12.37 18.28
N PRO A 84 -17.27 -11.30 18.59
CA PRO A 84 -18.62 -11.08 18.07
C PRO A 84 -18.60 -10.54 16.63
N TYR A 85 -19.24 -11.27 15.73
CA TYR A 85 -19.47 -10.88 14.34
C TYR A 85 -20.42 -9.68 14.24
N TYR A 86 -20.23 -8.84 13.22
CA TYR A 86 -21.20 -7.80 12.86
C TYR A 86 -22.50 -8.42 12.37
N THR A 87 -22.38 -9.33 11.41
CA THR A 87 -23.47 -10.14 10.87
C THR A 87 -22.94 -11.55 10.60
N TRP A 88 -23.85 -12.52 10.64
CA TRP A 88 -23.59 -13.85 10.11
C TRP A 88 -24.86 -14.37 9.44
N HIS A 89 -24.71 -15.10 8.35
CA HIS A 89 -25.83 -15.72 7.67
C HIS A 89 -25.42 -17.07 7.07
N LYS A 90 -26.35 -18.01 7.06
CA LYS A 90 -26.17 -19.32 6.45
C LYS A 90 -26.51 -19.21 4.96
N THR A 91 -25.54 -19.45 4.08
CA THR A 91 -25.68 -19.34 2.61
C THR A 91 -25.92 -20.67 1.91
N GLY A 92 -25.72 -21.80 2.61
CA GLY A 92 -25.98 -23.16 2.10
C GLY A 92 -26.14 -24.16 3.24
N THR A 93 -26.22 -25.46 2.96
CA THR A 93 -26.40 -26.50 4.00
C THR A 93 -25.28 -26.48 5.04
N GLU A 94 -24.04 -26.27 4.61
CA GLU A 94 -22.84 -26.13 5.47
C GLU A 94 -21.99 -24.89 5.16
N THR A 95 -22.53 -23.91 4.46
CA THR A 95 -21.82 -22.66 4.17
C THR A 95 -22.41 -21.54 5.01
N PHE A 96 -21.52 -20.81 5.68
CA PHE A 96 -21.85 -19.61 6.44
C PHE A 96 -21.00 -18.46 5.94
N ASN A 97 -21.56 -17.27 6.03
CA ASN A 97 -20.84 -16.05 5.76
C ASN A 97 -20.82 -15.24 7.05
N VAL A 98 -19.63 -14.87 7.50
CA VAL A 98 -19.43 -14.06 8.71
C VAL A 98 -18.78 -12.74 8.31
N THR A 99 -19.36 -11.64 8.78
CA THR A 99 -18.86 -10.31 8.50
C THR A 99 -18.33 -9.70 9.79
N TYR A 100 -17.11 -9.17 9.74
CA TYR A 100 -16.54 -8.33 10.78
C TYR A 100 -16.59 -6.88 10.36
N LYS A 101 -17.01 -6.01 11.28
CA LYS A 101 -16.80 -4.58 11.15
C LYS A 101 -15.42 -4.25 11.67
N VAL A 102 -14.62 -3.55 10.87
CA VAL A 102 -13.26 -3.16 11.23
C VAL A 102 -13.09 -1.65 11.11
N ARG A 103 -12.22 -1.07 11.93
CA ARG A 103 -11.80 0.33 11.85
C ARG A 103 -10.32 0.39 11.50
N LEU A 104 -10.02 0.88 10.31
CA LEU A 104 -8.65 1.18 9.91
C LEU A 104 -8.28 2.56 10.41
N THR A 105 -7.16 2.67 11.12
CA THR A 105 -6.55 3.94 11.50
C THR A 105 -5.27 4.14 10.70
N PHE A 106 -5.14 5.28 10.03
CA PHE A 106 -4.01 5.58 9.17
C PHE A 106 -3.62 7.05 9.29
N LYS A 107 -2.35 7.35 9.03
CA LYS A 107 -1.73 8.66 9.16
C LYS A 107 -1.13 9.09 7.83
N ARG A 108 -1.28 10.36 7.48
CA ARG A 108 -0.54 10.96 6.38
C ARG A 108 0.87 11.32 6.86
N ILE A 109 1.89 10.82 6.17
CA ILE A 109 3.31 10.99 6.54
C ILE A 109 4.08 11.85 5.54
N ALA A 110 3.56 12.05 4.33
CA ALA A 110 4.16 12.93 3.33
C ALA A 110 3.09 13.68 2.51
N GLU A 111 3.52 14.78 1.90
CA GLU A 111 2.69 15.55 0.98
C GLU A 111 2.38 14.75 -0.29
N ALA A 112 1.22 15.00 -0.89
CA ALA A 112 0.86 14.39 -2.16
C ALA A 112 1.78 14.92 -3.26
N PRO A 113 2.10 14.09 -4.26
CA PRO A 113 2.75 14.57 -5.46
C PRO A 113 1.94 15.73 -6.07
N LYS A 114 2.62 16.85 -6.30
CA LYS A 114 2.00 18.04 -6.88
C LYS A 114 1.69 17.80 -8.36
N GLY A 115 0.55 18.31 -8.83
CA GLY A 115 0.18 18.26 -10.25
C GLY A 115 -0.33 16.90 -10.74
N THR A 116 -0.65 15.98 -9.83
CA THR A 116 -1.33 14.72 -10.14
C THR A 116 -2.71 14.69 -9.50
N ASP A 117 -3.68 14.10 -10.20
CA ASP A 117 -4.94 13.68 -9.59
C ASP A 117 -4.66 12.41 -8.77
N ASN A 118 -4.41 12.58 -7.47
CA ASN A 118 -4.04 11.48 -6.59
C ASN A 118 -5.31 10.78 -6.10
N GLN A 119 -5.51 9.56 -6.58
CA GLN A 119 -6.62 8.70 -6.18
C GLN A 119 -6.10 7.61 -5.26
N TYR A 120 -6.64 7.56 -4.05
CA TYR A 120 -6.24 6.59 -3.03
C TYR A 120 -7.37 5.62 -2.74
N ASN A 121 -7.01 4.35 -2.73
CA ASN A 121 -7.94 3.26 -2.54
C ASN A 121 -7.39 2.31 -1.47
N LEU A 122 -8.27 1.64 -0.75
CA LEU A 122 -7.92 0.59 0.19
C LEU A 122 -8.25 -0.76 -0.44
N TYR A 123 -7.23 -1.59 -0.65
CA TYR A 123 -7.40 -2.92 -1.21
C TYR A 123 -7.37 -3.97 -0.10
N LEU A 124 -8.24 -4.97 -0.21
CA LEU A 124 -8.18 -6.19 0.58
C LEU A 124 -7.83 -7.37 -0.33
N LEU A 125 -6.62 -7.92 -0.15
CA LEU A 125 -6.13 -9.07 -0.90
C LEU A 125 -6.27 -10.33 -0.06
N ARG A 126 -6.75 -11.42 -0.68
CA ARG A 126 -6.91 -12.72 -0.04
C ARG A 126 -5.89 -13.71 -0.57
N GLY A 127 -5.21 -14.44 0.31
CA GLY A 127 -4.26 -15.47 -0.09
C GLY A 127 -2.83 -15.07 0.26
N GLY A 128 -1.98 -16.06 0.51
CA GLY A 128 -0.61 -15.86 1.01
C GLY A 128 0.37 -15.20 0.04
N THR A 129 -0.11 -14.65 -1.07
CA THR A 129 0.74 -14.09 -2.12
C THR A 129 0.70 -12.58 -2.10
N ASP A 130 1.87 -11.97 -2.29
CA ASP A 130 1.97 -10.56 -2.65
C ASP A 130 1.54 -10.30 -4.11
N SER A 131 0.71 -11.17 -4.70
CA SER A 131 0.29 -11.07 -6.09
C SER A 131 -1.08 -10.38 -6.19
N GLU A 132 -1.29 -9.62 -7.26
CA GLU A 132 -2.58 -8.95 -7.53
C GLU A 132 -3.70 -9.91 -7.93
N ASP A 133 -3.39 -11.19 -8.16
CA ASP A 133 -4.32 -12.20 -8.67
C ASP A 133 -5.53 -12.44 -7.75
N PHE A 134 -5.47 -11.93 -6.51
CA PHE A 134 -6.51 -12.08 -5.50
C PHE A 134 -6.92 -10.77 -4.83
N ILE A 135 -6.94 -9.65 -5.56
CA ILE A 135 -7.62 -8.44 -5.10
C ILE A 135 -9.12 -8.76 -5.02
N ASN A 136 -9.67 -8.74 -3.81
CA ASN A 136 -11.06 -9.09 -3.60
C ASN A 136 -11.97 -7.86 -3.63
N TRP A 137 -11.52 -6.75 -3.04
CA TRP A 137 -12.28 -5.51 -2.98
C TRP A 137 -11.41 -4.26 -3.00
N ASP A 138 -11.99 -3.22 -3.57
CA ASP A 138 -11.51 -1.85 -3.57
C ASP A 138 -12.51 -1.01 -2.74
N PHE A 139 -12.01 -0.33 -1.72
CA PHE A 139 -12.79 0.59 -0.91
C PHE A 139 -12.25 2.01 -1.06
N ASP A 140 -13.15 2.97 -1.22
CA ASP A 140 -12.81 4.39 -1.13
C ASP A 140 -12.32 4.71 0.29
N ILE A 141 -11.14 5.31 0.37
CA ILE A 141 -10.55 5.80 1.62
C ILE A 141 -10.58 7.32 1.63
N ASN A 142 -11.13 7.91 2.68
CA ASN A 142 -11.26 9.36 2.76
C ASN A 142 -9.92 10.02 3.13
N THR A 143 -9.16 10.38 2.11
CA THR A 143 -7.89 11.12 2.22
C THR A 143 -8.02 12.62 1.96
N ASP A 144 -9.22 13.11 1.66
CA ASP A 144 -9.45 14.48 1.20
C ASP A 144 -8.98 15.51 2.21
N ASN A 145 -8.13 16.45 1.79
CA ASN A 145 -7.61 17.52 2.64
C ASN A 145 -6.88 17.04 3.91
N MET A 146 -6.33 15.82 3.93
CA MET A 146 -5.50 15.38 5.05
C MET A 146 -4.21 16.19 5.12
N ALA A 147 -3.92 16.87 6.22
CA ALA A 147 -2.61 17.49 6.42
C ALA A 147 -1.54 16.42 6.74
N VAL A 148 -0.28 16.67 6.41
CA VAL A 148 0.82 15.81 6.89
C VAL A 148 0.82 15.79 8.42
N GLY A 149 0.94 14.59 8.99
CA GLY A 149 0.83 14.35 10.42
C GLY A 149 -0.60 14.02 10.89
N GLN A 150 -1.63 14.29 10.08
CA GLN A 150 -3.01 13.99 10.45
C GLN A 150 -3.29 12.49 10.43
N THR A 151 -3.96 12.00 11.47
CA THR A 151 -4.51 10.64 11.56
C THR A 151 -6.02 10.67 11.27
N ARG A 152 -6.49 9.68 10.51
CA ARG A 152 -7.92 9.41 10.29
C ARG A 152 -8.26 7.97 10.64
N SER A 153 -9.53 7.74 10.89
CA SER A 153 -10.07 6.40 11.08
C SER A 153 -11.37 6.23 10.30
N GLN A 154 -11.52 5.10 9.63
CA GLN A 154 -12.69 4.79 8.81
C GLN A 154 -13.10 3.33 9.03
N PHE A 155 -14.41 3.07 8.97
CA PHE A 155 -14.96 1.73 9.11
C PHE A 155 -15.05 1.02 7.76
N PHE A 156 -14.75 -0.26 7.77
CA PHE A 156 -14.88 -1.18 6.64
C PHE A 156 -15.50 -2.49 7.13
N TYR A 157 -15.91 -3.34 6.19
CA TYR A 157 -16.47 -4.65 6.48
C TYR A 157 -15.62 -5.71 5.80
N ILE A 158 -15.18 -6.71 6.59
CA ILE A 158 -14.46 -7.87 6.10
C ILE A 158 -15.41 -9.05 6.17
N GLU A 159 -15.68 -9.63 5.02
CA GLU A 159 -16.49 -10.83 4.92
C GLU A 159 -15.58 -12.07 4.89
N TYR A 160 -16.04 -13.18 5.48
CA TYR A 160 -15.42 -14.50 5.38
C TYR A 160 -16.50 -15.53 5.09
N ASP A 161 -16.34 -16.23 3.98
CA ASP A 161 -17.08 -17.45 3.71
C ASP A 161 -16.48 -18.59 4.52
N LEU A 162 -17.31 -19.38 5.19
CA LEU A 162 -16.96 -20.53 6.01
C LEU A 162 -17.69 -21.76 5.46
N ALA A 163 -16.97 -22.78 5.02
CA ALA A 163 -17.56 -24.09 4.72
C ALA A 163 -17.13 -25.09 5.81
N ILE A 164 -18.06 -25.90 6.32
CA ILE A 164 -17.72 -26.93 7.33
C ILE A 164 -16.74 -27.97 6.76
N TRP A 165 -16.82 -28.27 5.47
CA TRP A 165 -16.02 -29.29 4.78
C TRP A 165 -14.66 -28.81 4.29
N SER A 166 -14.54 -27.50 4.12
CA SER A 166 -13.33 -26.83 3.71
C SER A 166 -13.22 -25.70 4.71
N PRO A 167 -12.64 -25.93 5.92
CA PRO A 167 -12.41 -24.85 6.86
C PRO A 167 -11.72 -23.78 6.04
N SER A 168 -12.47 -22.70 5.76
CA SER A 168 -12.08 -21.77 4.72
C SER A 168 -10.64 -21.40 4.97
N PRO A 169 -9.76 -21.45 3.94
CA PRO A 169 -8.33 -21.42 4.16
C PRO A 169 -7.95 -20.38 5.19
N LEU A 170 -6.84 -20.61 5.88
CA LEU A 170 -6.24 -19.64 6.76
C LEU A 170 -5.67 -18.49 5.90
N TRP A 171 -6.53 -17.80 5.14
CA TRP A 171 -6.16 -16.85 4.11
C TRP A 171 -5.44 -15.73 4.85
N MET A 172 -4.21 -15.53 4.43
CA MET A 172 -3.54 -14.29 4.68
C MET A 172 -4.36 -13.19 4.00
N GLN A 173 -4.70 -12.18 4.77
CA GLN A 173 -5.38 -10.98 4.33
C GLN A 173 -4.36 -9.86 4.35
N LEU A 174 -4.35 -9.05 3.31
CA LEU A 174 -3.54 -7.84 3.22
C LEU A 174 -4.48 -6.67 3.01
N PHE A 175 -4.55 -5.77 4.00
CA PHE A 175 -5.10 -4.44 3.79
C PHE A 175 -3.99 -3.53 3.32
N ALA A 176 -4.18 -2.85 2.20
CA ALA A 176 -3.17 -2.00 1.60
C ALA A 176 -3.78 -0.70 1.10
N ILE A 177 -3.21 0.43 1.51
CA ILE A 177 -3.53 1.73 0.94
C ILE A 177 -2.70 1.89 -0.34
N VAL A 178 -3.33 2.31 -1.42
CA VAL A 178 -2.73 2.38 -2.75
C VAL A 178 -3.02 3.74 -3.37
N ASN A 179 -1.98 4.45 -3.81
CA ASN A 179 -2.13 5.52 -4.79
C ASN A 179 -2.20 4.87 -6.18
N ARG A 180 -3.35 4.97 -6.86
CA ARG A 180 -3.61 4.28 -8.14
C ARG A 180 -2.58 4.65 -9.20
N GLY A 181 -2.24 5.93 -9.32
CA GLY A 181 -1.29 6.41 -10.31
C GLY A 181 0.13 5.90 -10.06
N THR A 182 0.56 5.88 -8.80
CA THR A 182 1.88 5.35 -8.41
C THR A 182 1.93 3.83 -8.56
N ASN A 183 0.86 3.12 -8.22
CA ASN A 183 0.78 1.67 -8.36
C ASN A 183 1.01 1.22 -9.80
N GLU A 184 0.29 1.82 -10.77
CA GLU A 184 0.42 1.48 -12.19
C GLU A 184 1.83 1.79 -12.74
N LYS A 185 2.43 2.92 -12.32
CA LYS A 185 3.82 3.26 -12.70
C LYS A 185 4.82 2.24 -12.19
N LEU A 186 4.63 1.74 -10.97
CA LEU A 186 5.55 0.76 -10.37
C LEU A 186 5.46 -0.62 -11.05
N LYS A 187 4.36 -0.96 -11.75
CA LYS A 187 4.23 -2.24 -12.48
C LYS A 187 5.12 -2.32 -13.71
N ILE A 188 5.32 -1.18 -14.38
CA ILE A 188 5.98 -1.11 -15.67
C ILE A 188 7.47 -0.75 -15.54
N ALA A 189 8.20 -0.88 -16.65
CA ALA A 189 9.58 -0.43 -16.73
C ALA A 189 9.69 1.09 -16.45
N PRO A 190 10.75 1.55 -15.78
CA PRO A 190 11.94 0.79 -15.38
C PRO A 190 11.81 0.06 -14.03
N TYR A 191 10.71 0.22 -13.29
CA TYR A 191 10.60 -0.24 -11.89
C TYR A 191 10.30 -1.73 -11.77
N ASN A 192 9.30 -2.24 -12.50
CA ASN A 192 8.92 -3.67 -12.55
C ASN A 192 8.71 -4.32 -11.16
N TYR A 193 7.94 -3.68 -10.29
CA TYR A 193 7.67 -4.20 -8.94
C TYR A 193 6.67 -5.35 -9.02
N ALA A 194 7.14 -6.56 -8.73
CA ALA A 194 6.32 -7.76 -8.76
C ALA A 194 5.38 -7.87 -7.53
N SER A 195 5.90 -7.57 -6.34
CA SER A 195 5.13 -7.65 -5.10
C SER A 195 4.15 -6.47 -5.01
N PHE A 196 2.90 -6.77 -4.64
CA PHE A 196 1.88 -5.77 -4.35
C PHE A 196 2.23 -4.96 -3.10
N ARG A 197 2.82 -5.59 -2.07
CA ARG A 197 3.30 -4.89 -0.87
C ARG A 197 4.34 -3.83 -1.20
N ASP A 198 5.25 -4.12 -2.13
CA ASP A 198 6.27 -3.17 -2.60
C ASP A 198 5.64 -1.96 -3.33
N ARG A 199 4.42 -2.09 -3.84
CA ARG A 199 3.70 -1.05 -4.58
C ARG A 199 2.72 -0.24 -3.73
N ALA A 200 2.24 -0.79 -2.64
CA ALA A 200 1.35 -0.12 -1.71
C ALA A 200 2.02 1.07 -1.01
N GLU A 201 1.23 2.07 -0.63
CA GLU A 201 1.65 3.18 0.23
C GLU A 201 1.89 2.71 1.67
N SER A 202 1.03 1.82 2.14
CA SER A 202 1.17 1.16 3.43
C SER A 202 0.31 -0.09 3.45
N TRP A 203 0.69 -1.06 4.26
CA TRP A 203 -0.04 -2.31 4.35
C TRP A 203 -0.01 -2.91 5.76
N ILE A 204 -1.03 -3.70 6.08
CA ILE A 204 -1.10 -4.53 7.26
C ILE A 204 -1.51 -5.93 6.83
N ARG A 205 -0.71 -6.91 7.25
CA ARG A 205 -0.92 -8.31 6.92
C ARG A 205 -1.43 -9.04 8.16
N PHE A 206 -2.49 -9.81 7.98
CA PHE A 206 -3.06 -10.60 9.06
C PHE A 206 -3.55 -11.95 8.57
N LYS A 207 -3.42 -12.95 9.42
CA LYS A 207 -3.89 -14.31 9.10
C LYS A 207 -5.07 -14.64 9.99
N ALA A 208 -6.23 -14.90 9.38
CA ALA A 208 -7.36 -15.46 10.11
C ALA A 208 -7.04 -16.90 10.51
N THR A 209 -7.14 -17.19 11.80
CA THR A 209 -6.99 -18.53 12.40
C THR A 209 -8.31 -18.95 13.03
N ASN A 210 -8.56 -20.25 13.13
CA ASN A 210 -9.76 -20.80 13.77
C ASN A 210 -9.55 -20.95 15.27
#